data_AF-A0A4Z0FKE2-F1
#
_entry.id   AF-A0A4Z0FKE2-F1
#
_cell.length_a   1.000
_cell.length_b   1.000
_cell.length_c   1.000
_cell.angle_alpha   90.00
_cell.angle_beta   90.00
_cell.angle_gamma   90.00
#
_symmetry.space_group_name_H-M   'P 1'
#
loop_
_entity.id
_entity.type
_entity.pdbx_description
1 polymer ?
#
loop_
_entity_poly.entity_id
_entity_poly.type
_entity_poly.pdbx_seq_one_letter_code
_entity_poly.pdbx_strand_id
1 'polypeptide(L)'
;STAPTGERPVDGKNAKTGIASGFPKTQQGAQSAAANYAVALGSAEILNKERRHEIVPQIFTRTSVKGIQRKLDQAYSADMLHGLGLDANGKAEEGLTYVSRTVPIGTKTTVFSNTKATVEAWCTGVFGTAGEGSKTPVTNDWFTMTLTLRWEGSDWKVESFSQKNGPAPVNNDRTASTADEIAQAVEQYGGFTYAR
;
A
#
# COMPACT_ATOMS: atom_id res chain seq x y z
N SER A 1 -15.78 18.84 -0.88
CA SER A 1 -15.61 18.59 -2.33
C SER A 1 -14.84 17.29 -2.54
N THR A 2 -15.19 16.50 -3.54
CA THR A 2 -14.47 15.27 -3.98
C THR A 2 -13.64 15.48 -5.25
N ALA A 3 -13.70 16.68 -5.84
CA ALA A 3 -12.94 17.01 -7.04
C ALA A 3 -11.42 16.96 -6.75
N PRO A 4 -10.60 16.47 -7.70
CA PRO A 4 -9.14 16.51 -7.57
C PRO A 4 -8.66 17.95 -7.49
N THR A 5 -7.64 18.23 -6.67
CA THR A 5 -7.09 19.59 -6.53
C THR A 5 -6.18 19.97 -7.69
N GLY A 6 -5.53 18.99 -8.32
CA GLY A 6 -4.48 19.22 -9.32
C GLY A 6 -3.15 19.70 -8.74
N GLU A 7 -3.04 19.82 -7.41
CA GLU A 7 -1.79 20.21 -6.76
C GLU A 7 -0.83 19.01 -6.70
N ARG A 8 0.45 19.29 -6.95
CA ARG A 8 1.49 18.30 -6.80
C ARG A 8 1.67 17.99 -5.31
N PRO A 9 1.66 16.71 -4.90
CA PRO A 9 1.61 16.36 -3.47
C PRO A 9 2.95 16.57 -2.78
N VAL A 10 4.05 16.27 -3.49
CA VAL A 10 5.46 16.47 -3.10
C VAL A 10 6.35 16.54 -4.34
N ASP A 11 7.51 17.19 -4.20
CA ASP A 11 8.59 17.15 -5.20
C ASP A 11 9.61 16.03 -4.92
N GLY A 12 9.64 15.53 -3.68
CA GLY A 12 10.63 14.57 -3.20
C GLY A 12 10.09 13.15 -3.00
N LYS A 13 11.03 12.21 -2.95
CA LYS A 13 10.80 10.82 -2.52
C LYS A 13 12.01 10.33 -1.72
N ASN A 14 11.80 9.33 -0.88
CA ASN A 14 12.92 8.67 -0.21
C ASN A 14 13.77 7.92 -1.24
N ALA A 15 15.09 8.11 -1.18
CA ALA A 15 16.02 7.55 -2.16
C ALA A 15 16.09 6.00 -2.13
N LYS A 16 15.82 5.37 -0.98
CA LYS A 16 15.96 3.92 -0.78
C LYS A 16 14.72 3.15 -1.23
N THR A 17 13.55 3.64 -0.85
CA THR A 17 12.26 2.96 -1.09
C THR A 17 11.54 3.50 -2.32
N GLY A 18 11.85 4.72 -2.75
CA GLY A 18 11.11 5.43 -3.78
C GLY A 18 9.76 6.00 -3.33
N ILE A 19 9.36 5.80 -2.07
CA ILE A 19 8.08 6.31 -1.53
C ILE A 19 8.15 7.83 -1.39
N ALA A 20 7.12 8.51 -1.90
CA ALA A 20 6.91 9.95 -1.77
C ALA A 20 7.02 10.44 -0.32
N SER A 21 7.64 11.59 -0.10
CA SER A 21 7.91 12.11 1.26
C SER A 21 8.00 13.63 1.29
N GLY A 22 7.72 14.22 2.45
CA GLY A 22 7.73 15.67 2.65
C GLY A 22 6.39 16.31 2.32
N PHE A 23 5.31 15.59 2.60
CA PHE A 23 3.95 16.09 2.37
C PHE A 23 3.71 17.35 3.21
N PRO A 24 3.06 18.40 2.68
CA PRO A 24 2.89 19.65 3.40
C PRO A 24 2.01 19.45 4.65
N LYS A 25 2.22 20.32 5.66
CA LYS A 25 1.46 20.32 6.93
C LYS A 25 0.04 20.87 6.76
N THR A 26 -0.72 20.27 5.86
CA THR A 26 -2.08 20.64 5.51
C THR A 26 -2.97 19.40 5.48
N GLN A 27 -4.28 19.60 5.50
CA GLN A 27 -5.24 18.50 5.39
C GLN A 27 -5.09 17.74 4.07
N GLN A 28 -4.74 18.44 3.01
CA GLN A 28 -4.50 17.85 1.70
C GLN A 28 -3.18 17.08 1.63
N GLY A 29 -2.13 17.60 2.28
CA GLY A 29 -0.86 16.88 2.44
C GLY A 29 -1.05 15.60 3.24
N ALA A 30 -1.85 15.62 4.31
CA ALA A 30 -2.18 14.42 5.08
C ALA A 30 -2.93 13.37 4.23
N GLN A 31 -3.85 13.81 3.37
CA GLN A 31 -4.55 12.92 2.44
C GLN A 31 -3.63 12.31 1.39
N SER A 32 -2.75 13.13 0.81
CA SER A 32 -1.76 12.66 -0.17
C SER A 32 -0.78 11.67 0.49
N ALA A 33 -0.33 11.94 1.72
CA ALA A 33 0.49 11.03 2.51
C ALA A 33 -0.23 9.69 2.72
N ALA A 34 -1.48 9.73 3.20
CA ALA A 34 -2.27 8.53 3.43
C ALA A 34 -2.45 7.66 2.18
N ALA A 35 -2.71 8.28 1.02
CA ALA A 35 -2.85 7.56 -0.25
C ALA A 35 -1.54 6.84 -0.64
N ASN A 36 -0.40 7.54 -0.60
CA ASN A 36 0.90 6.92 -0.95
C ASN A 36 1.33 5.86 0.08
N TYR A 37 1.02 6.04 1.37
CA TYR A 37 1.32 5.04 2.39
C TYR A 37 0.41 3.81 2.30
N ALA A 38 -0.85 3.96 1.88
CA ALA A 38 -1.72 2.82 1.58
C ALA A 38 -1.15 1.96 0.44
N VAL A 39 -0.62 2.60 -0.62
CA VAL A 39 0.07 1.89 -1.72
C VAL A 39 1.26 1.10 -1.20
N ALA A 40 2.11 1.73 -0.37
CA ALA A 40 3.29 1.06 0.19
C ALA A 40 2.90 -0.12 1.10
N LEU A 41 1.89 0.04 1.95
CA LEU A 41 1.42 -0.98 2.89
C LEU A 41 0.69 -2.14 2.22
N GLY A 42 0.13 -1.94 1.02
CA GLY A 42 -0.53 -2.98 0.23
C GLY A 42 0.24 -3.32 -1.04
N SER A 43 1.57 -3.32 -0.98
CA SER A 43 2.48 -3.66 -2.08
C SER A 43 3.11 -5.04 -1.88
N ALA A 44 3.61 -5.68 -2.95
CA ALA A 44 4.41 -6.90 -2.82
C ALA A 44 5.67 -6.68 -1.96
N GLU A 45 6.24 -5.47 -1.98
CA GLU A 45 7.45 -5.10 -1.25
C GLU A 45 7.29 -5.21 0.28
N ILE A 46 6.08 -5.04 0.83
CA ILE A 46 5.88 -5.18 2.28
C ILE A 46 5.96 -6.65 2.74
N LEU A 47 5.75 -7.61 1.84
CA LEU A 47 5.91 -9.04 2.14
C LEU A 47 7.38 -9.44 2.13
N ASN A 48 8.18 -8.83 1.26
CA ASN A 48 9.62 -9.02 1.25
C ASN A 48 10.26 -8.50 2.55
N LYS A 49 10.99 -9.35 3.26
CA LYS A 49 11.51 -9.02 4.59
C LYS A 49 12.46 -7.82 4.59
N GLU A 50 13.42 -7.79 3.68
CA GLU A 50 14.41 -6.71 3.60
C GLU A 50 13.72 -5.40 3.24
N ARG A 51 12.88 -5.42 2.22
CA ARG A 51 12.16 -4.23 1.74
C ARG A 51 11.17 -3.70 2.77
N ARG A 52 10.47 -4.58 3.49
CA ARG A 52 9.63 -4.19 4.63
C ARG A 52 10.41 -3.43 5.70
N HIS A 53 11.61 -3.89 6.05
CA HIS A 53 12.49 -3.24 7.04
C HIS A 53 13.03 -1.88 6.55
N GLU A 54 12.89 -1.56 5.26
CA GLU A 54 13.18 -0.23 4.70
C GLU A 54 11.95 0.68 4.67
N ILE A 55 10.79 0.11 4.31
CA ILE A 55 9.53 0.82 4.18
C ILE A 55 9.00 1.26 5.55
N VAL A 56 8.97 0.36 6.53
CA VAL A 56 8.32 0.60 7.82
C VAL A 56 8.94 1.79 8.57
N PRO A 57 10.27 1.92 8.72
CA PRO A 57 10.87 3.09 9.37
C PRO A 57 10.65 4.41 8.66
N GLN A 58 10.35 4.38 7.36
CA GLN A 58 10.09 5.60 6.61
C GLN A 58 8.68 6.12 6.84
N ILE A 59 7.68 5.25 6.83
CA ILE A 59 6.28 5.69 6.81
C ILE A 59 5.68 5.80 8.21
N PHE A 60 6.21 5.08 9.21
CA PHE A 60 5.69 5.11 10.59
C PHE A 60 6.37 6.15 11.47
N THR A 61 5.68 6.56 12.54
CA THR A 61 6.24 7.46 13.55
C THR A 61 7.41 6.81 14.29
N ARG A 62 8.32 7.62 14.82
CA ARG A 62 9.46 7.11 15.62
C ARG A 62 9.03 6.28 16.82
N THR A 63 7.86 6.59 17.38
CA THR A 63 7.29 5.91 18.55
C THR A 63 6.64 4.57 18.21
N SER A 64 6.00 4.43 17.04
CA SER A 64 5.27 3.21 16.67
C SER A 64 6.10 2.20 15.88
N VAL A 65 7.15 2.66 15.18
CA VAL A 65 7.92 1.87 14.20
C VAL A 65 8.35 0.50 14.71
N LYS A 66 8.96 0.40 15.90
CA LYS A 66 9.45 -0.89 16.44
C LYS A 66 8.31 -1.87 16.72
N GLY A 67 7.17 -1.36 17.17
CA GLY A 67 5.99 -2.17 17.45
C GLY A 67 5.34 -2.67 16.16
N ILE A 68 5.22 -1.79 15.17
CA ILE A 68 4.66 -2.12 13.86
C ILE A 68 5.54 -3.12 13.11
N GLN A 69 6.86 -2.91 13.08
CA GLN A 69 7.81 -3.82 12.44
C GLN A 69 7.63 -5.24 12.94
N ARG A 70 7.62 -5.42 14.27
CA ARG A 70 7.41 -6.74 14.90
C ARG A 70 6.07 -7.35 14.56
N LYS A 71 4.98 -6.56 14.55
CA LYS A 71 3.65 -7.07 14.18
C LYS A 71 3.61 -7.54 12.74
N LEU A 72 4.21 -6.79 11.81
CA LEU A 72 4.26 -7.17 10.40
C LEU A 72 5.18 -8.37 10.16
N ASP A 73 6.33 -8.45 10.85
CA ASP A 73 7.20 -9.63 10.79
C ASP A 73 6.50 -10.90 11.32
N GLN A 74 5.62 -10.77 12.31
CA GLN A 74 4.80 -11.87 12.82
C GLN A 74 3.67 -12.23 11.85
N ALA A 75 3.03 -11.23 11.25
CA ALA A 75 1.93 -11.44 10.31
C ALA A 75 2.39 -12.09 8.99
N TYR A 76 3.57 -11.72 8.50
CA TYR A 76 4.22 -12.30 7.32
C TYR A 76 5.14 -13.46 7.72
N SER A 77 4.58 -14.43 8.44
CA SER A 77 5.28 -15.65 8.82
C SER A 77 5.62 -16.51 7.59
N ALA A 78 6.59 -17.41 7.71
CA ALA A 78 6.96 -18.32 6.63
C ALA A 78 5.76 -19.13 6.10
N ASP A 79 4.89 -19.63 6.99
CA ASP A 79 3.69 -20.38 6.61
C ASP A 79 2.69 -19.52 5.82
N MET A 80 2.50 -18.26 6.24
CA MET A 80 1.63 -17.31 5.54
C MET A 80 2.18 -16.98 4.14
N LEU A 81 3.50 -16.76 4.04
CA LEU A 81 4.18 -16.48 2.78
C LEU A 81 4.14 -17.70 1.84
N HIS A 82 4.40 -18.91 2.33
CA HIS A 82 4.26 -20.14 1.53
C HIS A 82 2.83 -20.32 1.01
N GLY A 83 1.82 -19.95 1.80
CA GLY A 83 0.43 -19.94 1.36
C GLY A 83 0.14 -19.02 0.16
N LEU A 84 1.01 -18.04 -0.09
CA LEU A 84 0.97 -17.11 -1.22
C LEU A 84 1.94 -17.50 -2.36
N GLY A 85 2.62 -18.65 -2.27
CA GLY A 85 3.66 -19.05 -3.22
C GLY A 85 4.95 -18.22 -3.08
N LEU A 86 5.23 -17.72 -1.88
CA LEU A 86 6.43 -16.96 -1.54
C LEU A 86 7.32 -17.75 -0.58
N ASP A 87 8.63 -17.65 -0.74
CA ASP A 87 9.61 -18.18 0.22
C ASP A 87 9.56 -17.43 1.57
N ALA A 88 10.35 -17.91 2.54
CA ALA A 88 10.43 -17.30 3.88
C ALA A 88 10.97 -15.86 3.90
N ASN A 89 11.50 -15.35 2.79
CA ASN A 89 11.96 -13.98 2.61
C ASN A 89 10.95 -13.11 1.85
N GLY A 90 9.83 -13.68 1.40
CA GLY A 90 8.80 -12.99 0.62
C GLY A 90 9.14 -12.88 -0.87
N LYS A 91 9.93 -13.81 -1.42
CA LYS A 91 10.25 -13.90 -2.85
C LYS A 91 9.43 -15.00 -3.50
N ALA A 92 8.89 -14.74 -4.69
CA ALA A 92 8.17 -15.77 -5.45
C ALA A 92 9.13 -16.85 -5.96
N GLU A 93 8.62 -18.07 -6.11
CA GLU A 93 9.35 -19.17 -6.77
C GLU A 93 9.66 -18.84 -8.24
N GLU A 94 10.65 -19.51 -8.83
CA GLU A 94 11.01 -19.31 -10.23
C GLU A 94 9.82 -19.58 -11.15
N GLY A 95 9.54 -18.66 -12.08
CA GLY A 95 8.38 -18.73 -12.98
C GLY A 95 7.07 -18.22 -12.37
N LEU A 96 7.05 -17.83 -11.10
CA LEU A 96 5.91 -17.19 -10.44
C LEU A 96 6.17 -15.70 -10.19
N THR A 97 5.12 -14.90 -10.33
CA THR A 97 5.11 -13.47 -10.01
C THR A 97 4.03 -13.19 -8.98
N TYR A 98 4.44 -12.89 -7.75
CA TYR A 98 3.48 -12.41 -6.75
C TYR A 98 3.08 -10.96 -7.03
N VAL A 99 1.79 -10.77 -7.23
CA VAL A 99 1.14 -9.51 -7.48
C VAL A 99 0.48 -9.04 -6.19
N SER A 100 0.86 -7.86 -5.73
CA SER A 100 0.13 -7.12 -4.70
C SER A 100 0.27 -5.64 -5.01
N ARG A 101 -0.80 -5.07 -5.55
CA ARG A 101 -0.86 -3.67 -5.98
C ARG A 101 -2.13 -3.02 -5.46
N THR A 102 -1.96 -2.09 -4.53
CA THR A 102 -3.03 -1.25 -4.00
C THR A 102 -3.16 0.06 -4.77
N VAL A 103 -4.40 0.42 -5.13
CA VAL A 103 -4.77 1.64 -5.84
C VAL A 103 -5.80 2.42 -5.02
N PRO A 104 -5.40 3.52 -4.38
CA PRO A 104 -6.32 4.49 -3.80
C PRO A 104 -7.22 5.09 -4.88
N ILE A 105 -8.54 4.97 -4.69
CA ILE A 105 -9.58 5.59 -5.51
C ILE A 105 -9.94 6.97 -4.96
N GLY A 106 -9.83 7.17 -3.65
CA GLY A 106 -10.04 8.46 -3.02
C GLY A 106 -9.71 8.45 -1.52
N THR A 107 -9.64 9.66 -0.95
CA THR A 107 -9.38 9.85 0.47
C THR A 107 -10.42 10.74 1.12
N LYS A 108 -10.65 10.51 2.41
CA LYS A 108 -11.51 11.33 3.25
C LYS A 108 -10.84 11.55 4.60
N THR A 109 -10.67 12.82 5.00
CA THR A 109 -10.18 13.14 6.35
C THR A 109 -11.35 13.12 7.34
N THR A 110 -11.21 12.37 8.43
CA THR A 110 -12.21 12.29 9.51
C THR A 110 -11.80 13.09 10.75
N VAL A 111 -10.49 13.30 10.93
CA VAL A 111 -9.93 14.15 11.98
C VAL A 111 -8.79 14.96 11.38
N PHE A 112 -8.72 16.25 11.66
CA PHE A 112 -7.57 17.08 11.28
C PHE A 112 -7.26 18.11 12.37
N SER A 113 -5.97 18.22 12.69
CA SER A 113 -5.37 19.31 13.44
C SER A 113 -3.97 19.57 12.91
N ASN A 114 -3.30 20.60 13.44
CA ASN A 114 -1.94 20.90 13.04
C ASN A 114 -0.96 19.73 13.24
N THR A 115 -1.20 18.80 14.17
CA THR A 115 -0.22 17.73 14.48
C THR A 115 -0.78 16.32 14.32
N LYS A 116 -2.07 16.17 13.99
CA LYS A 116 -2.73 14.88 13.86
C LYS A 116 -3.71 14.91 12.69
N ALA A 117 -3.76 13.83 11.93
CA ALA A 117 -4.85 13.58 11.00
C ALA A 117 -5.33 12.13 11.12
N THR A 118 -6.60 11.88 10.84
CA THR A 118 -7.09 10.53 10.56
C THR A 118 -7.70 10.57 9.17
N VAL A 119 -7.19 9.72 8.29
CA VAL A 119 -7.59 9.66 6.88
C VAL A 119 -8.05 8.26 6.54
N GLU A 120 -9.22 8.17 5.93
CA GLU A 120 -9.69 6.96 5.27
C GLU A 120 -9.28 7.01 3.79
N ALA A 121 -8.56 6.00 3.33
CA ALA A 121 -8.25 5.77 1.92
C ALA A 121 -9.12 4.61 1.42
N TRP A 122 -10.02 4.89 0.48
CA TRP A 122 -10.80 3.86 -0.19
C TRP A 122 -9.99 3.35 -1.38
N CYS A 123 -9.75 2.05 -1.39
CA CYS A 123 -8.81 1.39 -2.29
C CYS A 123 -9.49 0.23 -3.02
N THR A 124 -8.99 -0.04 -4.22
CA THR A 124 -9.06 -1.36 -4.82
C THR A 124 -7.64 -1.88 -5.00
N GLY A 125 -7.47 -3.17 -5.26
CA GLY A 125 -6.17 -3.71 -5.58
C GLY A 125 -6.26 -5.05 -6.28
N VAL A 126 -5.13 -5.49 -6.82
CA VAL A 126 -4.94 -6.82 -7.40
C VAL A 126 -3.93 -7.59 -6.57
N PHE A 127 -4.30 -8.82 -6.21
CA PHE A 127 -3.59 -9.65 -5.25
C PHE A 127 -3.58 -11.11 -5.68
N GLY A 128 -2.43 -11.78 -5.55
CA GLY A 128 -2.28 -13.20 -5.84
C GLY A 128 -0.98 -13.46 -6.60
N THR A 129 -0.86 -14.64 -7.19
CA THR A 129 0.34 -15.14 -7.84
C THR A 129 0.00 -15.48 -9.27
N ALA A 130 0.65 -14.81 -10.20
CA ALA A 130 0.61 -15.12 -11.61
C ALA A 130 1.70 -16.16 -11.92
N GLY A 131 1.35 -17.17 -12.71
CA GLY A 131 2.25 -18.21 -13.19
C GLY A 131 1.56 -19.56 -13.28
N GLU A 132 2.08 -20.46 -14.11
CA GLU A 132 1.56 -21.82 -14.25
C GLU A 132 1.65 -22.58 -12.91
N GLY A 133 0.59 -23.29 -12.53
CA GLY A 133 0.55 -24.02 -11.26
C GLY A 133 0.30 -23.16 -10.01
N SER A 134 0.04 -21.85 -10.16
CA SER A 134 -0.34 -20.98 -9.04
C SER A 134 -1.58 -21.51 -8.30
N LYS A 135 -1.48 -21.61 -6.98
CA LYS A 135 -2.58 -22.00 -6.07
C LYS A 135 -3.36 -20.79 -5.55
N THR A 136 -2.85 -19.59 -5.80
CA THR A 136 -3.42 -18.32 -5.36
C THR A 136 -3.56 -17.42 -6.58
N PRO A 137 -4.51 -17.70 -7.49
CA PRO A 137 -4.66 -16.90 -8.71
C PRO A 137 -4.91 -15.43 -8.38
N VAL A 138 -4.49 -14.53 -9.28
CA VAL A 138 -4.65 -13.10 -9.09
C VAL A 138 -6.13 -12.71 -9.15
N THR A 139 -6.62 -12.10 -8.07
CA THR A 139 -7.97 -11.56 -7.95
C THR A 139 -7.91 -10.06 -7.62
N ASN A 140 -9.07 -9.40 -7.61
CA ASN A 140 -9.18 -8.02 -7.15
C ASN A 140 -10.08 -7.90 -5.92
N ASP A 141 -9.82 -6.91 -5.08
CA ASP A 141 -10.65 -6.63 -3.91
C ASP A 141 -10.84 -5.11 -3.71
N TRP A 142 -11.80 -4.75 -2.86
CA TRP A 142 -12.13 -3.39 -2.45
C TRP A 142 -12.10 -3.28 -0.94
N PHE A 143 -11.41 -2.28 -0.42
CA PHE A 143 -11.23 -2.08 1.01
C PHE A 143 -11.03 -0.61 1.36
N THR A 144 -11.22 -0.28 2.63
CA THR A 144 -10.90 1.03 3.18
C THR A 144 -9.80 0.89 4.22
N MET A 145 -8.68 1.57 4.01
CA MET A 145 -7.64 1.73 5.01
C MET A 145 -7.88 2.99 5.83
N THR A 146 -7.87 2.88 7.15
CA THR A 146 -7.90 4.03 8.06
C THR A 146 -6.50 4.25 8.61
N LEU A 147 -5.89 5.39 8.31
CA LEU A 147 -4.56 5.78 8.75
C LEU A 147 -4.65 6.91 9.77
N THR A 148 -4.10 6.69 10.97
CA THR A 148 -3.86 7.77 11.94
C THR A 148 -2.46 8.31 11.71
N LEU A 149 -2.36 9.59 11.36
CA LEU A 149 -1.13 10.29 11.02
C LEU A 149 -0.74 11.28 12.11
N ARG A 150 0.58 11.48 12.26
CA ARG A 150 1.20 12.52 13.08
C ARG A 150 2.16 13.33 12.24
N TRP A 151 2.22 14.63 12.52
CA TRP A 151 3.25 15.48 11.95
C TRP A 151 4.56 15.27 12.71
N GLU A 152 5.60 14.75 12.06
CA GLU A 152 6.93 14.57 12.66
C GLU A 152 8.02 15.19 11.77
N GLY A 153 8.75 16.15 12.34
CA GLY A 153 9.76 16.91 11.59
C GLY A 153 9.11 17.71 10.45
N SER A 154 9.29 17.21 9.24
CA SER A 154 8.87 17.85 7.98
C SER A 154 7.88 17.01 7.17
N ASP A 155 7.24 16.01 7.78
CA ASP A 155 6.39 15.06 7.05
C ASP A 155 5.24 14.52 7.90
N TRP A 156 4.21 14.01 7.24
CA TRP A 156 3.18 13.19 7.87
C TRP A 156 3.68 11.75 8.00
N LYS A 157 3.52 11.13 9.18
CA LYS A 157 3.90 9.74 9.48
C LYS A 157 2.75 8.97 10.10
N VAL A 158 2.65 7.69 9.79
CA VAL A 158 1.63 6.77 10.30
C VAL A 158 1.93 6.41 11.76
N GLU A 159 1.03 6.76 12.68
CA GLU A 159 1.07 6.28 14.06
C GLU A 159 0.45 4.88 14.15
N SER A 160 -0.66 4.67 13.47
CA SER A 160 -1.37 3.39 13.37
C SER A 160 -2.21 3.31 12.11
N PHE A 161 -2.56 2.10 11.70
CA PHE A 161 -3.50 1.87 10.61
C PHE A 161 -4.40 0.66 10.90
N SER A 162 -5.56 0.63 10.24
CA SER A 162 -6.45 -0.52 10.18
C SER A 162 -7.08 -0.62 8.79
N GLN A 163 -7.65 -1.78 8.49
CA GLN A 163 -8.33 -2.04 7.23
C GLN A 163 -9.70 -2.66 7.51
N LYS A 164 -10.68 -2.32 6.67
CA LYS A 164 -11.96 -3.02 6.58
C LYS A 164 -12.31 -3.29 5.12
N ASN A 165 -13.05 -4.37 4.87
CA ASN A 165 -13.53 -4.67 3.52
C ASN A 165 -14.56 -3.63 3.06
N GLY A 166 -14.55 -3.40 1.76
CA GLY A 166 -15.46 -2.49 1.07
C GLY A 166 -15.33 -1.00 1.43
N PRO A 167 -16.31 -0.19 0.96
CA PRO A 167 -17.42 -0.58 0.09
C PRO A 167 -16.92 -1.09 -1.27
N ALA A 168 -17.60 -2.09 -1.83
CA ALA A 168 -17.29 -2.67 -3.13
C ALA A 168 -18.42 -2.37 -4.13
N PRO A 169 -18.13 -2.00 -5.39
CA PRO A 169 -19.14 -1.97 -6.44
C PRO A 169 -19.62 -3.39 -6.76
N VAL A 170 -20.72 -3.49 -7.51
CA VAL A 170 -21.19 -4.78 -8.04
C VAL A 170 -20.12 -5.34 -8.98
N ASN A 171 -19.76 -6.62 -8.79
CA ASN A 171 -18.84 -7.31 -9.67
C ASN A 171 -19.48 -7.53 -11.04
N ASN A 172 -18.71 -7.35 -12.10
CA ASN A 172 -19.11 -7.68 -13.46
C ASN A 172 -18.39 -8.96 -13.90
N ASP A 173 -19.09 -9.87 -14.57
CA ASP A 173 -18.50 -11.10 -15.08
C ASP A 173 -17.65 -10.80 -16.31
N ARG A 174 -16.32 -10.91 -16.17
CA ARG A 174 -15.36 -10.81 -17.27
C ARG A 174 -14.52 -12.07 -17.31
N THR A 175 -14.17 -12.51 -18.53
CA THR A 175 -13.17 -13.57 -18.72
C THR A 175 -11.86 -13.15 -18.06
N ALA A 176 -11.31 -14.03 -17.21
CA ALA A 176 -10.02 -13.80 -16.58
C ALA A 176 -8.90 -13.80 -17.64
N SER A 177 -7.96 -12.85 -17.52
CA SER A 177 -6.73 -12.86 -18.29
C SER A 177 -5.87 -14.07 -17.96
N THR A 178 -5.00 -14.44 -18.88
CA THR A 178 -3.97 -15.47 -18.63
C THR A 178 -2.97 -15.00 -17.56
N ALA A 179 -2.29 -15.96 -16.93
CA ALA A 179 -1.24 -15.67 -15.96
C ALA A 179 -0.15 -14.76 -16.55
N ASP A 180 0.29 -15.03 -17.77
CA ASP A 180 1.34 -14.28 -18.46
C ASP A 180 0.93 -12.83 -18.74
N GLU A 181 -0.31 -12.60 -19.18
CA GLU A 181 -0.83 -11.25 -19.39
C GLU A 181 -0.84 -10.44 -18.08
N ILE A 182 -1.20 -11.07 -16.96
CA ILE A 182 -1.22 -10.41 -15.65
C ILE A 182 0.21 -10.12 -15.16
N ALA A 183 1.13 -11.08 -15.30
CA ALA A 183 2.53 -10.89 -14.94
C ALA A 183 3.16 -9.73 -15.73
N GLN A 184 2.95 -9.70 -17.06
CA GLN A 184 3.43 -8.63 -17.93
C GLN A 184 2.83 -7.26 -17.55
N ALA A 185 1.55 -7.21 -17.18
CA ALA A 185 0.92 -5.96 -16.73
C ALA A 185 1.62 -5.40 -15.48
N VAL A 186 2.07 -6.25 -14.55
CA VAL A 186 2.80 -5.79 -13.36
C VAL A 186 4.14 -5.18 -13.73
N GLU A 187 4.85 -5.76 -14.68
CA GLU A 187 6.17 -5.29 -15.13
C GLU A 187 6.09 -4.02 -15.99
N GLN A 188 5.05 -3.91 -16.82
CA GLN A 188 4.95 -2.87 -17.86
C GLN A 188 4.21 -1.61 -17.38
N TYR A 189 3.24 -1.73 -16.47
CA TYR A 189 2.48 -0.58 -15.97
C TYR A 189 3.10 0.01 -14.71
N GLY A 190 3.81 1.13 -14.88
CA GLY A 190 4.38 1.92 -13.78
C GLY A 190 3.34 2.38 -12.76
N GLY A 191 3.79 2.65 -11.52
CA GLY A 191 2.96 3.16 -10.45
C GLY A 191 2.73 4.67 -10.52
N PHE A 192 1.65 5.15 -9.88
CA PHE A 192 1.37 6.57 -9.74
C PHE A 192 1.93 7.14 -8.43
N THR A 193 2.21 8.44 -8.42
CA THR A 193 2.29 9.23 -7.18
C THR A 193 0.92 9.84 -6.93
N TYR A 194 0.38 9.63 -5.73
CA TYR A 194 -1.00 10.01 -5.43
C TYR A 194 -1.08 11.41 -4.83
N ALA A 195 -2.00 12.22 -5.34
CA ALA A 195 -2.31 13.56 -4.84
C ALA A 195 -3.80 13.65 -4.53
N ARG A 196 -4.15 14.39 -3.47
CA ARG A 196 -5.53 14.75 -3.19
C ARG A 196 -5.82 16.14 -3.70
#